data_AF-F0ZMQ3-F1
#
_entry.id   AF-F0ZMQ3-F1
#
_cell.length_a   1.000
_cell.length_b   1.000
_cell.length_c   1.000
_cell.angle_alpha   90.00
_cell.angle_beta   90.00
_cell.angle_gamma   90.00
#
_symmetry.space_group_name_H-M   'P 1'
#
loop_
_entity.id
_entity.type
_entity.pdbx_description
1 polymer ?
#
loop_
_entity_poly.entity_id
_entity_poly.type
_entity_poly.pdbx_seq_one_letter_code
_entity_poly.pdbx_strand_id
1 'polypeptide(L)'
;MEELLSSLINFPVNEELKNSSNISDRLLYIVWNNIFLRRKIYKHILKFIEHCEKYFDISSYDYFKYKSYITTLKWCGDHLPDKNEFPPFLTNLYLYSFCRMLTPTTLPNTITTLTLSHDFYKEILPGTLPNSLTTLTFGYHFNQVILPGTLPNSLTTLTLSYAFNQVVPSGTLPNSLTTLTFGNDFNQVIRPGTLPNSLTTLTFSYGFNQVVQCGTLPNSLTTLTFGTMFNRVILPGSLPKNLTTLTFGRCFKQLVPLGTLPNSLTTLTLGDYFGQVFLPGTLPNSLTTLTFGDGFNQIVPPGTLPNSLTTLTFGGDYNQVILRGTLPNNLTTLTFGYHFNQVIPHGTLPNSLTTLTFGHDYNQVVLLGTLPNSLTTLTFGYNFNQLIPPGTLPNSLTTLTFDYYFNQVVPRGTLPNSLTTLTFSTRFCQSILPGALPNNLTTLTFGNCFYEEVLPGTLPNSLTTLTFGYGFNKVIPPGTLPNSLTTLKFGGNYNKVVQPGTLPNNLTTLTFGDYFNQVTPPGTLPNSLTTLTFGHDYNQVVLPGTLSNRLTTLTFGYCFNQVILPGTLPNSLTTLTFGGDYKQVIPPGTLPNKIKIKVLK
;
A
#
# COMPACT_ATOMS: atom_id res chain seq x y z
N MET A 1 2.21 -21.54 -13.35
CA MET A 1 0.78 -21.85 -13.55
C MET A 1 0.60 -23.31 -13.93
N GLU A 2 1.33 -23.83 -14.94
CA GLU A 2 1.28 -25.26 -15.32
C GLU A 2 1.63 -26.25 -14.19
N GLU A 3 2.57 -25.93 -13.29
CA GLU A 3 2.94 -26.79 -12.14
C GLU A 3 1.84 -26.86 -11.06
N LEU A 4 1.18 -25.73 -10.76
CA LEU A 4 0.01 -25.65 -9.85
C LEU A 4 -1.25 -26.30 -10.46
N LEU A 5 -1.31 -26.36 -11.80
CA LEU A 5 -2.41 -26.95 -12.53
C LEU A 5 -2.20 -28.46 -12.76
N SER A 6 -0.96 -28.94 -12.89
CA SER A 6 -0.67 -30.39 -12.96
C SER A 6 -0.99 -31.09 -11.62
N SER A 7 -0.81 -30.41 -10.49
CA SER A 7 -1.19 -30.94 -9.17
C SER A 7 -2.70 -31.12 -9.00
N LEU A 8 -3.54 -30.34 -9.72
CA LEU A 8 -5.00 -30.50 -9.70
C LEU A 8 -5.48 -31.80 -10.38
N ILE A 9 -4.75 -32.30 -11.38
CA ILE A 9 -5.05 -33.60 -12.02
C ILE A 9 -4.80 -34.77 -11.06
N ASN A 10 -3.87 -34.60 -10.13
CA ASN A 10 -3.49 -35.59 -9.13
C ASN A 10 -4.09 -35.30 -7.75
N PHE A 11 -4.97 -34.30 -7.63
CA PHE A 11 -5.59 -33.92 -6.36
C PHE A 11 -6.52 -35.04 -5.88
N PRO A 12 -6.18 -35.74 -4.77
CA PRO A 12 -7.04 -36.77 -4.23
C PRO A 12 -8.26 -36.12 -3.56
N VAL A 13 -9.45 -36.65 -3.83
CA VAL A 13 -10.67 -36.23 -3.13
C VAL A 13 -10.83 -37.07 -1.88
N ASN A 14 -11.23 -36.45 -0.77
CA ASN A 14 -11.34 -37.10 0.53
C ASN A 14 -12.25 -38.35 0.44
N GLU A 15 -11.74 -39.50 0.88
CA GLU A 15 -12.47 -40.78 0.93
C GLU A 15 -13.73 -40.73 1.79
N GLU A 16 -13.80 -39.82 2.76
CA GLU A 16 -15.00 -39.59 3.57
C GLU A 16 -16.20 -39.15 2.71
N LEU A 17 -15.97 -38.50 1.57
CA LEU A 17 -17.04 -38.07 0.65
C LEU A 17 -17.73 -39.25 -0.04
N LYS A 18 -17.07 -40.41 -0.12
CA LYS A 18 -17.63 -41.64 -0.69
C LYS A 18 -18.90 -42.08 0.04
N ASN A 19 -18.92 -41.91 1.36
CA ASN A 19 -20.03 -42.29 2.23
C ASN A 19 -20.76 -41.08 2.85
N SER A 20 -20.52 -39.86 2.33
CA SER A 20 -21.23 -38.65 2.80
C SER A 20 -22.74 -38.85 2.68
N SER A 21 -23.51 -38.38 3.67
CA SER A 21 -24.97 -38.39 3.61
C SER A 21 -25.51 -37.45 2.53
N ASN A 22 -24.73 -36.45 2.12
CA ASN A 22 -25.04 -35.52 1.04
C ASN A 22 -24.77 -36.16 -0.34
N ILE A 23 -25.77 -36.13 -1.21
CA ILE A 23 -25.68 -36.73 -2.55
C ILE A 23 -24.68 -36.02 -3.46
N SER A 24 -24.52 -34.69 -3.34
CA SER A 24 -23.58 -33.92 -4.16
C SER A 24 -22.13 -34.28 -3.84
N ASP A 25 -21.82 -34.57 -2.57
CA ASP A 25 -20.49 -35.01 -2.14
C ASP A 25 -20.13 -36.37 -2.73
N ARG A 26 -21.06 -37.32 -2.67
CA ARG A 26 -20.89 -38.65 -3.28
C ARG A 26 -20.72 -38.55 -4.79
N LEU A 27 -21.49 -37.68 -5.45
CA LEU A 27 -21.35 -37.43 -6.88
C LEU A 27 -20.00 -36.79 -7.23
N LEU A 28 -19.56 -35.79 -6.46
CA LEU A 28 -18.23 -35.19 -6.64
C LEU A 28 -17.13 -36.24 -6.50
N TYR A 29 -17.21 -37.11 -5.48
CA TYR A 29 -16.28 -38.21 -5.27
C TYR A 29 -16.24 -39.15 -6.49
N ILE A 30 -17.39 -39.60 -6.99
CA ILE A 30 -17.48 -40.50 -8.15
C ILE A 30 -16.93 -39.82 -9.41
N VAL A 31 -17.34 -38.58 -9.68
CA VAL A 31 -16.96 -37.83 -10.89
C VAL A 31 -15.47 -37.50 -10.89
N TRP A 32 -14.92 -37.07 -9.75
CA TRP A 32 -13.52 -36.66 -9.66
C TRP A 32 -12.56 -37.85 -9.66
N ASN A 33 -12.97 -39.01 -9.13
CA ASN A 33 -12.16 -40.23 -9.21
C ASN A 33 -12.21 -40.90 -10.59
N ASN A 34 -13.15 -40.52 -11.45
CA ASN A 34 -13.13 -40.93 -12.85
C ASN A 34 -12.08 -40.12 -13.63
N ILE A 35 -10.98 -40.77 -14.04
CA ILE A 35 -9.85 -40.12 -14.72
C ILE A 35 -10.27 -39.40 -16.01
N PHE A 36 -11.23 -39.95 -16.76
CA PHE A 36 -11.69 -39.32 -18.01
C PHE A 36 -12.50 -38.05 -17.73
N LEU A 37 -13.48 -38.12 -16.83
CA LEU A 37 -14.29 -36.96 -16.44
C LEU A 37 -13.43 -35.88 -15.81
N ARG A 38 -12.50 -36.25 -14.91
CA ARG A 38 -11.54 -35.31 -14.32
C ARG A 38 -10.69 -34.60 -15.37
N ARG A 39 -10.15 -35.32 -16.36
CA ARG A 39 -9.39 -34.72 -17.48
C ARG A 39 -10.25 -33.77 -18.31
N LYS A 40 -11.53 -34.08 -18.52
CA LYS A 40 -12.47 -33.20 -19.22
C LYS A 40 -12.74 -31.94 -18.41
N ILE A 41 -13.10 -32.06 -17.13
CA ILE A 41 -13.31 -30.93 -16.20
C ILE A 41 -12.09 -30.02 -16.20
N TYR A 42 -10.90 -30.61 -16.03
CA TYR A 42 -9.63 -29.88 -16.07
C TYR A 42 -9.44 -29.09 -17.38
N LYS A 43 -9.73 -29.70 -18.54
CA LYS A 43 -9.66 -29.01 -19.83
C LYS A 43 -10.59 -27.79 -19.88
N HIS A 44 -11.79 -27.88 -19.30
CA HIS A 44 -12.73 -26.76 -19.23
C HIS A 44 -12.30 -25.68 -18.24
N ILE A 45 -11.71 -26.07 -17.10
CA ILE A 45 -11.11 -25.15 -16.12
C ILE A 45 -9.99 -24.34 -16.77
N LEU A 46 -9.09 -24.99 -17.54
CA LEU A 46 -8.02 -24.29 -18.25
C LEU A 46 -8.57 -23.24 -19.22
N LYS A 47 -9.56 -23.61 -20.03
CA LYS A 47 -10.23 -22.68 -20.93
C LYS A 47 -10.90 -21.53 -20.19
N PHE A 48 -11.52 -21.81 -19.04
CA PHE A 48 -12.11 -20.77 -18.21
C PHE A 48 -11.04 -19.80 -17.72
N ILE A 49 -9.95 -20.29 -17.12
CA ILE A 49 -8.85 -19.45 -16.63
C ILE A 49 -8.25 -18.61 -17.77
N GLU A 50 -8.11 -19.18 -18.97
CA GLU A 50 -7.55 -18.50 -20.13
C GLU A 50 -8.49 -17.45 -20.74
N HIS A 51 -9.81 -17.60 -20.54
CA HIS A 51 -10.83 -16.86 -21.28
C HIS A 51 -11.91 -16.17 -20.45
N CYS A 52 -11.86 -16.24 -19.12
CA CYS A 52 -12.85 -15.64 -18.24
C CYS A 52 -12.90 -14.11 -18.36
N GLU A 53 -11.78 -13.49 -18.69
CA GLU A 53 -11.69 -12.06 -18.96
C GLU A 53 -11.17 -11.81 -20.38
N LYS A 54 -11.93 -11.03 -21.16
CA LYS A 54 -11.54 -10.65 -22.52
C LYS A 54 -11.83 -9.19 -22.81
N TYR A 55 -10.99 -8.64 -23.68
CA TYR A 55 -11.15 -7.34 -24.31
C TYR A 55 -11.47 -7.55 -25.78
N PHE A 56 -12.59 -6.99 -26.24
CA PHE A 56 -13.05 -7.14 -27.61
C PHE A 56 -13.67 -5.86 -28.17
N ASP A 57 -13.62 -5.76 -29.50
CA ASP A 57 -14.58 -5.02 -30.30
C ASP A 57 -15.52 -6.00 -31.03
N ILE A 58 -16.52 -5.50 -31.77
CA ILE A 58 -17.46 -6.37 -32.49
C ILE A 58 -16.75 -7.32 -33.48
N SER A 59 -15.72 -6.83 -34.17
CA SER A 59 -15.03 -7.58 -35.21
C SER A 59 -14.29 -8.79 -34.64
N SER A 60 -13.62 -8.62 -33.51
CA SER A 60 -12.88 -9.67 -32.82
C SER A 60 -13.80 -10.57 -31.98
N TYR A 61 -14.91 -10.04 -31.48
CA TYR A 61 -15.90 -10.80 -30.75
C TYR A 61 -16.51 -11.89 -31.62
N ASP A 62 -16.99 -11.56 -32.82
CA ASP A 62 -17.77 -12.49 -33.64
C ASP A 62 -17.03 -13.79 -33.99
N TYR A 63 -15.72 -13.71 -34.24
CA TYR A 63 -14.87 -14.87 -34.54
C TYR A 63 -14.35 -15.62 -33.31
N PHE A 64 -14.61 -15.13 -32.09
CA PHE A 64 -14.08 -15.76 -30.89
C PHE A 64 -14.83 -17.06 -30.55
N LYS A 65 -14.12 -18.19 -30.59
CA LYS A 65 -14.70 -19.53 -30.40
C LYS A 65 -15.15 -19.83 -28.97
N TYR A 66 -14.52 -19.21 -27.97
CA TYR A 66 -14.69 -19.59 -26.56
C TYR A 66 -15.52 -18.57 -25.76
N LYS A 67 -16.49 -17.91 -26.39
CA LYS A 67 -17.38 -16.91 -25.77
C LYS A 67 -18.00 -17.40 -24.46
N SER A 68 -18.43 -18.66 -24.40
CA SER A 68 -19.15 -19.21 -23.25
C SER A 68 -18.36 -19.27 -21.93
N TYR A 69 -17.04 -19.08 -21.97
CA TYR A 69 -16.20 -19.02 -20.77
C TYR A 69 -16.04 -17.61 -20.21
N ILE A 70 -16.45 -16.59 -20.97
CA ILE A 70 -16.28 -15.19 -20.58
C ILE A 70 -17.27 -14.84 -19.48
N THR A 71 -16.75 -14.40 -18.34
CA THR A 71 -17.54 -13.84 -17.23
C THR A 71 -17.34 -12.33 -17.10
N THR A 72 -16.22 -11.82 -17.63
CA THR A 72 -15.89 -10.39 -17.69
C THR A 72 -15.56 -9.97 -19.11
N LEU A 73 -16.36 -9.05 -19.64
CA LEU A 73 -16.19 -8.52 -20.98
C LEU A 73 -15.86 -7.03 -20.92
N LYS A 74 -14.71 -6.67 -21.48
CA LYS A 74 -14.28 -5.30 -21.74
C LYS A 74 -14.55 -5.00 -23.22
N TRP A 75 -15.43 -4.06 -23.49
CA TRP A 75 -15.92 -3.76 -24.81
C TRP A 75 -15.40 -2.42 -25.32
N CYS A 76 -14.81 -2.44 -26.51
CA CYS A 76 -14.39 -1.26 -27.25
C CYS A 76 -15.31 -1.07 -28.46
N GLY A 77 -15.83 0.14 -28.62
CA GLY A 77 -16.72 0.50 -29.73
C GLY A 77 -18.20 0.57 -29.36
N ASP A 78 -18.97 1.00 -30.35
CA ASP A 78 -20.29 1.61 -30.17
C ASP A 78 -21.43 0.66 -30.52
N HIS A 79 -21.10 -0.44 -31.19
CA HIS A 79 -22.03 -1.49 -31.59
C HIS A 79 -21.87 -2.66 -30.63
N LEU A 80 -22.97 -3.06 -29.96
CA LEU A 80 -23.01 -4.23 -29.09
C LEU A 80 -23.68 -5.39 -29.83
N PRO A 81 -23.34 -6.65 -29.49
CA PRO A 81 -24.07 -7.81 -29.98
C PRO A 81 -25.51 -7.82 -29.43
N ASP A 82 -26.39 -8.63 -30.02
CA ASP A 82 -27.75 -8.79 -29.47
C ASP A 82 -27.68 -9.32 -28.03
N LYS A 83 -28.66 -8.97 -27.18
CA LYS A 83 -28.67 -9.44 -25.78
C LYS A 83 -28.53 -10.97 -25.64
N ASN A 84 -29.00 -11.74 -26.61
CA ASN A 84 -28.95 -13.21 -26.59
C ASN A 84 -27.61 -13.78 -27.09
N GLU A 85 -26.75 -12.94 -27.67
CA GLU A 85 -25.43 -13.31 -28.19
C GLU A 85 -24.29 -13.06 -27.18
N PHE A 86 -24.60 -12.39 -26.06
CA PHE A 86 -23.65 -12.29 -24.96
C PHE A 86 -23.37 -13.67 -24.32
N PRO A 87 -22.20 -13.83 -23.68
CA PRO A 87 -21.89 -15.06 -22.98
C PRO A 87 -22.94 -15.38 -21.89
N PRO A 88 -23.38 -16.64 -21.75
CA PRO A 88 -24.43 -17.03 -20.82
C PRO A 88 -24.07 -16.82 -19.33
N PHE A 89 -22.78 -16.70 -19.02
CA PHE A 89 -22.27 -16.47 -17.66
C PHE A 89 -21.64 -15.08 -17.49
N LEU A 90 -21.93 -14.14 -18.41
CA LEU A 90 -21.40 -12.80 -18.33
C LEU A 90 -21.98 -12.07 -17.10
N THR A 91 -21.10 -11.66 -16.19
CA THR A 91 -21.46 -10.95 -14.95
C THR A 91 -20.94 -9.51 -14.94
N ASN A 92 -19.77 -9.26 -15.52
CA ASN A 92 -19.16 -7.93 -15.57
C ASN A 92 -19.05 -7.43 -17.01
N LEU A 93 -19.64 -6.28 -17.29
CA LEU A 93 -19.57 -5.62 -18.60
C LEU A 93 -19.01 -4.20 -18.46
N TYR A 94 -17.91 -3.94 -19.14
CA TYR A 94 -17.24 -2.63 -19.16
C TYR A 94 -17.29 -2.09 -20.58
N LEU A 95 -17.98 -0.97 -20.78
CA LEU A 95 -18.14 -0.35 -22.09
C LEU A 95 -17.21 0.87 -22.18
N TYR A 96 -16.08 0.78 -22.89
CA TYR A 96 -15.07 1.84 -22.89
C TYR A 96 -15.33 2.98 -23.87
N SER A 97 -15.97 2.69 -25.01
CA SER A 97 -16.22 3.68 -26.08
C SER A 97 -17.69 3.74 -26.50
N PHE A 98 -18.59 3.10 -25.76
CA PHE A 98 -19.99 3.02 -26.12
C PHE A 98 -20.71 4.35 -25.88
N CYS A 99 -21.27 4.96 -26.93
CA CYS A 99 -21.93 6.27 -26.88
C CYS A 99 -23.41 6.24 -27.35
N ARG A 100 -23.96 5.05 -27.65
CA ARG A 100 -25.33 4.90 -28.18
C ARG A 100 -26.38 4.86 -27.07
N MET A 101 -27.63 5.09 -27.46
CA MET A 101 -28.77 4.93 -26.55
C MET A 101 -28.93 3.44 -26.21
N LEU A 102 -29.05 3.14 -24.91
CA LEU A 102 -29.38 1.80 -24.45
C LEU A 102 -30.89 1.56 -24.66
N THR A 103 -31.24 0.36 -25.10
CA THR A 103 -32.63 -0.12 -25.22
C THR A 103 -32.83 -1.36 -24.34
N PRO A 104 -34.08 -1.76 -24.03
CA PRO A 104 -34.37 -3.00 -23.28
C PRO A 104 -33.83 -4.29 -23.94
N THR A 105 -33.36 -4.23 -25.18
CA THR A 105 -32.74 -5.35 -25.89
C THR A 105 -31.22 -5.27 -25.96
N THR A 106 -30.60 -4.23 -25.39
CA THR A 106 -29.15 -3.99 -25.52
C THR A 106 -28.31 -4.78 -24.52
N LEU A 107 -28.82 -5.02 -23.31
CA LEU A 107 -28.05 -5.62 -22.22
C LEU A 107 -28.63 -6.99 -21.81
N PRO A 108 -27.78 -7.99 -21.50
CA PRO A 108 -28.23 -9.29 -21.02
C PRO A 108 -28.63 -9.22 -19.53
N ASN A 109 -29.60 -10.04 -19.11
CA ASN A 109 -30.06 -10.11 -17.71
C ASN A 109 -29.10 -10.86 -16.76
N THR A 110 -27.93 -11.26 -17.24
CA THR A 110 -26.93 -11.99 -16.44
C THR A 110 -25.94 -11.05 -15.75
N ILE A 111 -25.81 -9.80 -16.22
CA ILE A 111 -24.81 -8.87 -15.68
C ILE A 111 -25.22 -8.35 -14.31
N THR A 112 -24.26 -8.33 -13.41
CA THR A 112 -24.37 -7.75 -12.07
C THR A 112 -23.57 -6.45 -11.97
N THR A 113 -22.55 -6.28 -12.82
CA THR A 113 -21.72 -5.08 -12.87
C THR A 113 -21.74 -4.47 -14.27
N LEU A 114 -22.04 -3.17 -14.35
CA LEU A 114 -21.99 -2.40 -15.58
C LEU A 114 -21.17 -1.12 -15.37
N THR A 115 -20.16 -0.92 -16.21
CA THR A 115 -19.45 0.37 -16.33
C THR A 115 -19.72 0.96 -17.70
N LEU A 116 -20.27 2.17 -17.72
CA LEU A 116 -20.52 2.94 -18.94
C LEU A 116 -19.30 3.80 -19.29
N SER A 117 -19.16 4.09 -20.57
CA SER A 117 -17.98 4.77 -21.13
C SER A 117 -17.84 6.21 -20.64
N HIS A 118 -16.65 6.78 -20.86
CA HIS A 118 -16.43 8.20 -20.63
C HIS A 118 -17.34 9.07 -21.50
N ASP A 119 -17.59 8.63 -22.74
CA ASP A 119 -18.36 9.33 -23.77
C ASP A 119 -19.87 9.04 -23.73
N PHE A 120 -20.35 8.27 -22.74
CA PHE A 120 -21.78 8.01 -22.62
C PHE A 120 -22.50 9.23 -22.05
N TYR A 121 -23.31 9.91 -22.87
CA TYR A 121 -24.08 11.11 -22.48
C TYR A 121 -25.60 10.99 -22.75
N LYS A 122 -26.06 9.81 -23.18
CA LYS A 122 -27.46 9.56 -23.56
C LYS A 122 -28.34 9.28 -22.34
N GLU A 123 -29.64 9.54 -22.47
CA GLU A 123 -30.63 9.21 -21.44
C GLU A 123 -30.78 7.69 -21.28
N ILE A 124 -31.11 7.25 -20.06
CA ILE A 124 -31.45 5.85 -19.75
C ILE A 124 -32.91 5.80 -19.34
N LEU A 125 -33.72 5.13 -20.16
CA LEU A 125 -35.15 5.00 -19.93
C LEU A 125 -35.45 3.87 -18.92
N PRO A 126 -36.57 3.95 -18.18
CA PRO A 126 -37.05 2.86 -17.32
C PRO A 126 -37.13 1.52 -18.05
N GLY A 127 -36.70 0.44 -17.38
CA GLY A 127 -36.67 -0.92 -17.95
C GLY A 127 -35.49 -1.22 -18.88
N THR A 128 -34.57 -0.28 -19.09
CA THR A 128 -33.38 -0.47 -19.93
C THR A 128 -32.26 -1.24 -19.23
N LEU A 129 -32.09 -1.00 -17.93
CA LEU A 129 -31.07 -1.68 -17.12
C LEU A 129 -31.59 -3.02 -16.62
N PRO A 130 -30.75 -4.08 -16.61
CA PRO A 130 -31.17 -5.41 -16.20
C PRO A 130 -31.44 -5.48 -14.69
N ASN A 131 -32.46 -6.26 -14.31
CA ASN A 131 -32.89 -6.42 -12.90
C ASN A 131 -31.91 -7.21 -12.03
N SER A 132 -30.85 -7.77 -12.61
CA SER A 132 -29.75 -8.44 -11.92
C SER A 132 -28.64 -7.48 -11.49
N LEU A 133 -28.67 -6.22 -11.96
CA LEU A 133 -27.58 -5.27 -11.81
C LEU A 133 -27.43 -4.83 -10.35
N THR A 134 -26.28 -5.08 -9.75
CA THR A 134 -25.95 -4.68 -8.38
C THR A 134 -24.99 -3.49 -8.34
N THR A 135 -24.15 -3.32 -9.37
CA THR A 135 -23.17 -2.24 -9.47
C THR A 135 -23.29 -1.51 -10.79
N LEU A 136 -23.46 -0.19 -10.73
CA LEU A 136 -23.49 0.70 -11.88
C LEU A 136 -22.50 1.84 -11.71
N THR A 137 -21.62 2.01 -12.69
CA THR A 137 -20.65 3.09 -12.75
C THR A 137 -20.81 3.85 -14.06
N PHE A 138 -21.02 5.16 -13.98
CA PHE A 138 -20.97 6.04 -15.13
C PHE A 138 -19.55 6.58 -15.34
N GLY A 139 -19.17 6.82 -16.60
CA GLY A 139 -17.89 7.43 -16.95
C GLY A 139 -17.82 8.93 -16.68
N TYR A 140 -17.49 9.73 -17.69
CA TYR A 140 -17.17 11.15 -17.51
C TYR A 140 -18.34 12.08 -17.85
N HIS A 141 -18.99 11.88 -19.00
CA HIS A 141 -19.86 12.89 -19.60
C HIS A 141 -21.38 12.72 -19.32
N PHE A 142 -21.83 11.64 -18.67
CA PHE A 142 -23.26 11.43 -18.42
C PHE A 142 -23.83 12.50 -17.49
N ASN A 143 -24.73 13.35 -18.00
CA ASN A 143 -25.31 14.45 -17.25
C ASN A 143 -26.82 14.61 -17.51
N GLN A 144 -27.53 13.49 -17.67
CA GLN A 144 -28.98 13.46 -17.88
C GLN A 144 -29.71 13.19 -16.56
N VAL A 145 -30.95 13.66 -16.44
CA VAL A 145 -31.80 13.37 -15.27
C VAL A 145 -32.11 11.88 -15.23
N ILE A 146 -31.95 11.25 -14.07
CA ILE A 146 -32.33 9.85 -13.86
C ILE A 146 -33.75 9.82 -13.27
N LEU A 147 -34.71 9.32 -14.05
CA LEU A 147 -36.11 9.26 -13.65
C LEU A 147 -36.36 8.11 -12.64
N PRO A 148 -37.40 8.24 -11.79
CA PRO A 148 -37.86 7.12 -10.96
C PRO A 148 -38.17 5.87 -11.79
N GLY A 149 -37.71 4.71 -11.31
CA GLY A 149 -37.85 3.43 -12.01
C GLY A 149 -36.77 3.15 -13.08
N THR A 150 -35.84 4.07 -13.34
CA THR A 150 -34.69 3.81 -14.22
C THR A 150 -33.67 2.87 -13.60
N LEU A 151 -33.37 3.03 -12.31
CA LEU A 151 -32.40 2.21 -11.58
C LEU A 151 -33.07 0.93 -11.03
N PRO A 152 -32.49 -0.26 -11.22
CA PRO A 152 -33.10 -1.51 -10.78
C PRO A 152 -33.04 -1.67 -9.25
N ASN A 153 -34.04 -2.34 -8.68
CA ASN A 153 -34.16 -2.59 -7.23
C ASN A 153 -33.11 -3.55 -6.66
N SER A 154 -32.27 -4.15 -7.50
CA SER A 154 -31.11 -4.96 -7.11
C SER A 154 -29.85 -4.11 -6.87
N LEU A 155 -29.86 -2.83 -7.26
CA LEU A 155 -28.67 -1.99 -7.28
C LEU A 155 -28.22 -1.64 -5.86
N THR A 156 -27.01 -2.04 -5.49
CA THR A 156 -26.41 -1.77 -4.19
C THR A 156 -25.34 -0.69 -4.26
N THR A 157 -24.66 -0.55 -5.39
CA THR A 157 -23.58 0.42 -5.61
C THR A 157 -23.84 1.27 -6.85
N LEU A 158 -23.83 2.59 -6.67
CA LEU A 158 -23.97 3.56 -7.76
C LEU A 158 -22.86 4.60 -7.70
N THR A 159 -22.11 4.72 -8.80
CA THR A 159 -21.15 5.81 -9.02
C THR A 159 -21.63 6.66 -10.19
N LEU A 160 -22.02 7.90 -9.91
CA LEU A 160 -22.44 8.87 -10.91
C LEU A 160 -21.22 9.49 -11.58
N SER A 161 -21.44 9.96 -12.81
CA SER A 161 -20.36 10.40 -13.70
C SER A 161 -19.66 11.66 -13.19
N TYR A 162 -18.44 11.91 -13.67
CA TYR A 162 -17.71 13.15 -13.39
C TYR A 162 -18.56 14.41 -13.60
N ALA A 163 -19.23 14.52 -14.75
CA ALA A 163 -19.99 15.70 -15.17
C ALA A 163 -21.44 15.72 -14.67
N PHE A 164 -21.89 14.71 -13.92
CA PHE A 164 -23.27 14.62 -13.45
C PHE A 164 -23.58 15.76 -12.46
N ASN A 165 -24.48 16.65 -12.84
CA ASN A 165 -24.92 17.79 -12.04
C ASN A 165 -26.43 18.04 -12.18
N GLN A 166 -27.21 16.97 -12.28
CA GLN A 166 -28.68 17.03 -12.34
C GLN A 166 -29.31 16.82 -10.97
N VAL A 167 -30.52 17.34 -10.80
CA VAL A 167 -31.34 17.05 -9.61
C VAL A 167 -31.65 15.55 -9.57
N VAL A 168 -31.65 14.96 -8.37
CA VAL A 168 -32.08 13.58 -8.13
C VAL A 168 -33.50 13.61 -7.54
N PRO A 169 -34.55 13.31 -8.33
CA PRO A 169 -35.91 13.24 -7.82
C PRO A 169 -36.09 12.20 -6.71
N SER A 170 -37.09 12.41 -5.86
CA SER A 170 -37.50 11.42 -4.86
C SER A 170 -37.96 10.14 -5.54
N GLY A 171 -37.54 8.98 -5.02
CA GLY A 171 -37.84 7.67 -5.61
C GLY A 171 -36.94 7.26 -6.79
N THR A 172 -35.96 8.08 -7.19
CA THR A 172 -34.96 7.71 -8.21
C THR A 172 -33.98 6.65 -7.70
N LEU A 173 -33.51 6.78 -6.46
CA LEU A 173 -32.54 5.86 -5.86
C LEU A 173 -33.25 4.65 -5.24
N PRO A 174 -32.85 3.41 -5.56
CA PRO A 174 -33.52 2.21 -5.06
C PRO A 174 -33.21 1.95 -3.57
N ASN A 175 -34.17 1.35 -2.86
CA ASN A 175 -34.05 1.02 -1.43
C ASN A 175 -33.04 -0.10 -1.10
N SER A 176 -32.41 -0.69 -2.12
CA SER A 176 -31.29 -1.62 -1.98
C SER A 176 -29.94 -0.93 -1.94
N LEU A 177 -29.87 0.37 -2.27
CA LEU A 177 -28.62 1.10 -2.47
C LEU A 177 -27.90 1.31 -1.13
N THR A 178 -26.69 0.79 -1.01
CA THR A 178 -25.84 0.90 0.18
C THR A 178 -24.69 1.88 -0.02
N THR A 179 -24.20 2.02 -1.25
CA THR A 179 -23.08 2.90 -1.60
C THR A 179 -23.45 3.83 -2.74
N LEU A 180 -23.29 5.14 -2.51
CA LEU A 180 -23.53 6.18 -3.50
C LEU A 180 -22.33 7.13 -3.57
N THR A 181 -21.80 7.30 -4.79
CA THR A 181 -20.76 8.28 -5.10
C THR A 181 -21.29 9.27 -6.12
N PHE A 182 -21.35 10.55 -5.75
CA PHE A 182 -21.58 11.65 -6.69
C PHE A 182 -20.26 12.06 -7.35
N GLY A 183 -20.28 12.32 -8.65
CA GLY A 183 -19.10 12.77 -9.38
C GLY A 183 -18.70 14.22 -9.09
N ASN A 184 -17.70 14.70 -9.83
CA ASN A 184 -16.99 15.93 -9.52
C ASN A 184 -17.82 17.21 -9.69
N ASP A 185 -18.71 17.26 -10.68
CA ASP A 185 -19.45 18.49 -10.97
C ASP A 185 -20.77 18.59 -10.17
N PHE A 186 -21.14 17.54 -9.43
CA PHE A 186 -22.41 17.50 -8.69
C PHE A 186 -22.47 18.59 -7.61
N ASN A 187 -23.39 19.54 -7.77
CA ASN A 187 -23.60 20.63 -6.82
C ASN A 187 -25.08 21.01 -6.67
N GLN A 188 -25.97 20.02 -6.78
CA GLN A 188 -27.41 20.20 -6.59
C GLN A 188 -27.83 19.97 -5.13
N VAL A 189 -28.92 20.61 -4.72
CA VAL A 189 -29.50 20.41 -3.38
C VAL A 189 -30.14 19.02 -3.29
N ILE A 190 -29.78 18.26 -2.24
CA ILE A 190 -30.41 16.98 -1.92
C ILE A 190 -31.49 17.22 -0.87
N ARG A 191 -32.74 16.97 -1.25
CA ARG A 191 -33.90 17.16 -0.36
C ARG A 191 -34.06 15.97 0.60
N PRO A 192 -34.65 16.18 1.79
CA PRO A 192 -35.05 15.09 2.66
C PRO A 192 -35.90 14.04 1.94
N GLY A 193 -35.61 12.77 2.16
CA GLY A 193 -36.27 11.64 1.48
C GLY A 193 -35.69 11.25 0.11
N THR A 194 -34.75 12.01 -0.46
CA THR A 194 -34.07 11.62 -1.71
C THR A 194 -33.13 10.42 -1.51
N LEU A 195 -32.39 10.38 -0.41
CA LEU A 195 -31.44 9.30 -0.11
C LEU A 195 -32.15 8.11 0.56
N PRO A 196 -31.92 6.86 0.13
CA PRO A 196 -32.60 5.69 0.68
C PRO A 196 -32.10 5.33 2.08
N ASN A 197 -32.98 4.76 2.90
CA ASN A 197 -32.69 4.36 4.29
C ASN A 197 -31.75 3.13 4.42
N SER A 198 -31.35 2.54 3.30
CA SER A 198 -30.33 1.48 3.22
C SER A 198 -28.91 2.02 3.06
N LEU A 199 -28.75 3.31 2.76
CA LEU A 199 -27.47 3.90 2.38
C LEU A 199 -26.52 3.93 3.58
N THR A 200 -25.37 3.28 3.46
CA THR A 200 -24.35 3.21 4.50
C THR A 200 -23.13 4.09 4.18
N THR A 201 -22.83 4.27 2.88
CA THR A 201 -21.69 5.06 2.41
C THR A 201 -22.14 6.11 1.40
N LEU A 202 -21.80 7.37 1.68
CA LEU A 202 -22.06 8.50 0.79
C LEU A 202 -20.77 9.28 0.56
N THR A 203 -20.40 9.43 -0.71
CA THR A 203 -19.25 10.21 -1.12
C THR A 203 -19.68 11.31 -2.07
N PHE A 204 -19.36 12.55 -1.72
CA PHE A 204 -19.31 13.67 -2.65
C PHE A 204 -17.89 13.84 -3.15
N SER A 205 -17.71 13.88 -4.46
CA SER A 205 -16.40 14.18 -5.04
C SER A 205 -16.14 15.70 -5.06
N TYR A 206 -15.52 16.25 -6.09
CA TYR A 206 -14.91 17.58 -6.05
C TYR A 206 -15.85 18.77 -5.70
N GLY A 207 -16.97 18.96 -6.41
CA GLY A 207 -17.67 20.25 -6.54
C GLY A 207 -18.86 20.51 -5.62
N PHE A 208 -19.28 19.53 -4.82
CA PHE A 208 -20.46 19.68 -3.95
C PHE A 208 -20.22 20.73 -2.85
N ASN A 209 -21.05 21.77 -2.81
CA ASN A 209 -20.95 22.86 -1.82
C ASN A 209 -22.32 23.44 -1.42
N GLN A 210 -23.33 22.56 -1.33
CA GLN A 210 -24.67 22.89 -0.85
C GLN A 210 -24.81 22.63 0.65
N VAL A 211 -25.80 23.28 1.28
CA VAL A 211 -26.14 23.06 2.68
C VAL A 211 -26.76 21.68 2.86
N VAL A 212 -26.31 20.93 3.88
CA VAL A 212 -26.93 19.65 4.27
C VAL A 212 -28.02 19.94 5.29
N GLN A 213 -29.28 19.79 4.88
CA GLN A 213 -30.44 20.04 5.74
C GLN A 213 -30.66 18.87 6.70
N CYS A 214 -31.27 19.14 7.86
CA CYS A 214 -31.68 18.11 8.80
C CYS A 214 -32.67 17.14 8.12
N GLY A 215 -32.45 15.84 8.29
CA GLY A 215 -33.24 14.79 7.64
C GLY A 215 -32.86 14.47 6.20
N THR A 216 -31.86 15.15 5.61
CA THR A 216 -31.32 14.77 4.28
C THR A 216 -30.53 13.47 4.34
N LEU A 217 -29.69 13.30 5.37
CA LEU A 217 -28.84 12.12 5.53
C LEU A 217 -29.60 11.00 6.26
N PRO A 218 -29.62 9.76 5.74
CA PRO A 218 -30.35 8.65 6.36
C PRO A 218 -29.64 8.13 7.62
N ASN A 219 -30.40 7.61 8.58
CA ASN A 219 -29.88 7.10 9.85
C ASN A 219 -29.00 5.85 9.71
N SER A 220 -29.04 5.16 8.58
CA SER A 220 -28.18 4.02 8.26
C SER A 220 -26.75 4.42 7.87
N LEU A 221 -26.51 5.71 7.59
CA LEU A 221 -25.24 6.19 7.08
C LEU A 221 -24.14 6.08 8.16
N THR A 222 -23.09 5.34 7.83
CA THR A 222 -21.92 5.15 8.70
C THR A 222 -20.70 5.91 8.19
N THR A 223 -20.59 6.10 6.87
CA THR A 223 -19.45 6.80 6.25
C THR A 223 -19.93 7.94 5.36
N LEU A 224 -19.42 9.15 5.65
CA LEU A 224 -19.69 10.35 4.87
C LEU A 224 -18.37 11.03 4.48
N THR A 225 -18.19 11.24 3.18
CA THR A 225 -17.05 11.97 2.63
C THR A 225 -17.54 13.17 1.85
N PHE A 226 -17.13 14.36 2.26
CA PHE A 226 -17.25 15.58 1.47
C PHE A 226 -15.97 15.79 0.67
N GLY A 227 -16.08 16.13 -0.61
CA GLY A 227 -14.90 16.41 -1.42
C GLY A 227 -14.48 17.87 -1.39
N THR A 228 -13.58 18.21 -2.31
CA THR A 228 -12.66 19.35 -2.19
C THR A 228 -13.35 20.69 -1.95
N MET A 229 -14.44 21.02 -2.64
CA MET A 229 -15.06 22.35 -2.60
C MET A 229 -16.05 22.57 -1.44
N PHE A 230 -16.38 21.54 -0.67
CA PHE A 230 -17.36 21.67 0.41
C PHE A 230 -16.86 22.61 1.51
N ASN A 231 -17.57 23.71 1.73
CA ASN A 231 -17.23 24.72 2.73
C ASN A 231 -18.49 25.36 3.34
N ARG A 232 -19.46 24.53 3.73
CA ARG A 232 -20.69 24.96 4.42
C ARG A 232 -20.67 24.51 5.88
N VAL A 233 -21.30 25.32 6.74
CA VAL A 233 -21.49 24.99 8.16
C VAL A 233 -22.42 23.78 8.25
N ILE A 234 -22.07 22.81 9.08
CA ILE A 234 -22.94 21.69 9.44
C ILE A 234 -23.58 21.99 10.78
N LEU A 235 -24.90 22.10 10.79
CA LEU A 235 -25.66 22.43 11.99
C LEU A 235 -25.89 21.19 12.87
N PRO A 236 -26.09 21.37 14.19
CA PRO A 236 -26.49 20.29 15.07
C PRO A 236 -27.74 19.54 14.55
N GLY A 237 -27.68 18.21 14.59
CA GLY A 237 -28.74 17.34 14.06
C GLY A 237 -28.74 17.11 12.55
N SER A 238 -27.83 17.74 11.78
CA SER A 238 -27.68 17.46 10.34
C SER A 238 -26.95 16.14 10.05
N LEU A 239 -26.05 15.71 10.95
CA LEU A 239 -25.35 14.43 10.83
C LEU A 239 -26.14 13.30 11.50
N PRO A 240 -26.20 12.10 10.89
CA PRO A 240 -26.95 10.98 11.45
C PRO A 240 -26.25 10.38 12.68
N LYS A 241 -27.06 9.86 13.60
CA LYS A 241 -26.60 9.37 14.92
C LYS A 241 -25.70 8.13 14.90
N ASN A 242 -25.62 7.43 13.76
CA ASN A 242 -24.82 6.21 13.58
C ASN A 242 -23.57 6.45 12.73
N LEU A 243 -23.26 7.70 12.38
CA LEU A 243 -22.09 8.03 11.57
C LEU A 243 -20.80 7.72 12.35
N THR A 244 -19.94 6.87 11.79
CA THR A 244 -18.68 6.44 12.40
C THR A 244 -17.48 7.13 11.75
N THR A 245 -17.55 7.42 10.45
CA THR A 245 -16.48 8.06 9.68
C THR A 245 -16.98 9.33 9.00
N LEU A 246 -16.31 10.44 9.26
CA LEU A 246 -16.55 11.72 8.61
C LEU A 246 -15.24 12.30 8.06
N THR A 247 -15.23 12.56 6.76
CA THR A 247 -14.10 13.17 6.05
C THR A 247 -14.55 14.46 5.38
N PHE A 248 -13.86 15.56 5.69
CA PHE A 248 -14.00 16.83 4.99
C PHE A 248 -12.94 17.00 3.91
N GLY A 249 -13.31 17.62 2.80
CA GLY A 249 -12.38 17.93 1.73
C GLY A 249 -11.58 19.21 1.98
N ARG A 250 -10.54 19.40 1.16
CA ARG A 250 -9.53 20.46 1.25
C ARG A 250 -10.05 21.87 1.58
N CYS A 251 -11.16 22.33 1.01
CA CYS A 251 -11.63 23.70 1.20
C CYS A 251 -12.46 23.96 2.47
N PHE A 252 -12.73 22.94 3.30
CA PHE A 252 -13.53 23.10 4.51
C PHE A 252 -12.83 23.99 5.54
N LYS A 253 -13.40 25.17 5.82
CA LYS A 253 -12.84 26.21 6.70
C LYS A 253 -13.77 26.60 7.85
N GLN A 254 -14.94 25.98 7.94
CA GLN A 254 -16.01 26.39 8.83
C GLN A 254 -15.78 25.90 10.26
N LEU A 255 -16.31 26.66 11.23
CA LEU A 255 -16.40 26.20 12.61
C LEU A 255 -17.27 24.93 12.68
N VAL A 256 -16.94 24.04 13.62
CA VAL A 256 -17.78 22.90 14.00
C VAL A 256 -18.50 23.24 15.31
N PRO A 257 -19.80 23.57 15.28
CA PRO A 257 -20.55 23.89 16.50
C PRO A 257 -20.62 22.71 17.48
N LEU A 258 -20.83 23.02 18.77
CA LEU A 258 -21.09 22.02 19.80
C LEU A 258 -22.36 21.22 19.45
N GLY A 259 -22.30 19.89 19.58
CA GLY A 259 -23.41 19.00 19.25
C GLY A 259 -23.59 18.69 17.76
N THR A 260 -22.72 19.21 16.87
CA THR A 260 -22.73 18.85 15.45
C THR A 260 -22.24 17.42 15.21
N LEU A 261 -21.15 17.00 15.88
CA LEU A 261 -20.56 15.67 15.69
C LEU A 261 -21.32 14.62 16.52
N PRO A 262 -21.75 13.49 15.92
CA PRO A 262 -22.49 12.46 16.65
C PRO A 262 -21.58 11.63 17.57
N ASN A 263 -22.14 11.15 18.68
CA ASN A 263 -21.43 10.32 19.68
C ASN A 263 -21.02 8.91 19.17
N SER A 264 -21.37 8.55 17.94
CA SER A 264 -20.90 7.33 17.27
C SER A 264 -19.61 7.53 16.48
N LEU A 265 -19.17 8.78 16.30
CA LEU A 265 -18.07 9.11 15.40
C LEU A 265 -16.74 8.60 15.97
N THR A 266 -16.06 7.72 15.24
CA THR A 266 -14.76 7.15 15.62
C THR A 266 -13.61 7.77 14.82
N THR A 267 -13.88 8.19 13.59
CA THR A 267 -12.87 8.74 12.68
C THR A 267 -13.31 10.10 12.15
N LEU A 268 -12.47 11.12 12.35
CA LEU A 268 -12.66 12.47 11.82
C LEU A 268 -11.41 12.92 11.06
N THR A 269 -11.58 13.26 9.80
CA THR A 269 -10.55 13.90 8.96
C THR A 269 -11.02 15.28 8.53
N LEU A 270 -10.24 16.30 8.86
CA LEU A 270 -10.52 17.70 8.53
C LEU A 270 -9.80 18.10 7.24
N GLY A 271 -10.37 19.07 6.52
CA GLY A 271 -9.81 19.56 5.26
C GLY A 271 -8.54 20.38 5.43
N ASP A 272 -7.72 20.45 4.38
CA ASP A 272 -6.43 21.14 4.39
C ASP A 272 -6.51 22.61 4.81
N TYR A 273 -7.61 23.32 4.54
CA TYR A 273 -7.73 24.72 4.96
C TYR A 273 -8.44 24.92 6.30
N PHE A 274 -8.73 23.86 7.04
CA PHE A 274 -9.37 23.97 8.35
C PHE A 274 -8.42 24.64 9.36
N GLY A 275 -8.73 25.87 9.77
CA GLY A 275 -7.91 26.66 10.70
C GLY A 275 -8.64 27.10 11.97
N GLN A 276 -9.75 26.43 12.33
CA GLN A 276 -10.61 26.82 13.45
C GLN A 276 -10.27 26.07 14.74
N VAL A 277 -10.53 26.70 15.89
CA VAL A 277 -10.32 26.09 17.22
C VAL A 277 -11.48 25.16 17.59
N PHE A 278 -11.16 24.01 18.21
CA PHE A 278 -12.16 23.19 18.90
C PHE A 278 -12.28 23.60 20.37
N LEU A 279 -13.51 23.92 20.78
CA LEU A 279 -13.81 24.11 22.20
C LEU A 279 -13.89 22.75 22.91
N PRO A 280 -13.57 22.68 24.22
CA PRO A 280 -13.79 21.48 25.02
C PRO A 280 -15.23 20.96 24.90
N GLY A 281 -15.38 19.66 24.65
CA GLY A 281 -16.67 19.01 24.44
C GLY A 281 -17.20 19.01 23.00
N THR A 282 -16.55 19.70 22.04
CA THR A 282 -16.95 19.63 20.62
C THR A 282 -16.65 18.28 19.99
N LEU A 283 -15.53 17.66 20.34
CA LEU A 283 -15.14 16.33 19.84
C LEU A 283 -15.84 15.23 20.67
N PRO A 284 -16.47 14.22 20.03
CA PRO A 284 -17.20 13.19 20.76
C PRO A 284 -16.27 12.21 21.48
N ASN A 285 -16.71 11.68 22.63
CA ASN A 285 -15.96 10.74 23.47
C ASN A 285 -15.75 9.34 22.84
N SER A 286 -16.31 9.10 21.65
CA SER A 286 -16.08 7.89 20.85
C SER A 286 -14.91 8.02 19.88
N LEU A 287 -14.38 9.23 19.68
CA LEU A 287 -13.41 9.51 18.63
C LEU A 287 -12.07 8.83 18.93
N THR A 288 -11.64 7.93 18.05
CA THR A 288 -10.37 7.19 18.17
C THR A 288 -9.29 7.76 17.25
N THR A 289 -9.69 8.34 16.11
CA THR A 289 -8.78 8.85 15.09
C THR A 289 -9.15 10.27 14.70
N LEU A 290 -8.19 11.19 14.84
CA LEU A 290 -8.32 12.59 14.41
C LEU A 290 -7.16 12.98 13.52
N THR A 291 -7.49 13.46 12.32
CA THR A 291 -6.52 13.99 11.36
C THR A 291 -6.87 15.44 11.04
N PHE A 292 -5.95 16.35 11.36
CA PHE A 292 -6.02 17.74 10.92
C PHE A 292 -5.43 17.90 9.52
N GLY A 293 -6.02 18.78 8.72
CA GLY A 293 -5.46 19.20 7.44
C GLY A 293 -4.34 20.24 7.60
N ASP A 294 -3.66 20.56 6.50
CA ASP A 294 -2.40 21.31 6.50
C ASP A 294 -2.44 22.67 7.20
N GLY A 295 -3.46 23.48 6.96
CA GLY A 295 -3.61 24.84 7.47
C GLY A 295 -4.03 24.96 8.94
N PHE A 296 -4.16 23.85 9.66
CA PHE A 296 -4.46 23.90 11.10
C PHE A 296 -3.21 24.29 11.89
N ASN A 297 -3.18 25.53 12.41
CA ASN A 297 -2.07 26.04 13.22
C ASN A 297 -2.55 26.77 14.48
N GLN A 298 -3.59 26.23 15.13
CA GLN A 298 -4.14 26.79 16.37
C GLN A 298 -3.68 26.03 17.60
N ILE A 299 -3.60 26.70 18.75
CA ILE A 299 -3.35 26.04 20.03
C ILE A 299 -4.52 25.10 20.33
N VAL A 300 -4.21 23.88 20.79
CA VAL A 300 -5.21 22.91 21.28
C VAL A 300 -5.26 22.97 22.81
N PRO A 301 -6.31 23.55 23.41
CA PRO A 301 -6.43 23.63 24.87
C PRO A 301 -6.52 22.25 25.53
N PRO A 302 -6.05 22.10 26.78
CA PRO A 302 -6.31 20.91 27.58
C PRO A 302 -7.81 20.60 27.69
N GLY A 303 -8.18 19.33 27.58
CA GLY A 303 -9.57 18.88 27.61
C GLY A 303 -10.32 18.97 26.27
N THR A 304 -9.71 19.51 25.21
CA THR A 304 -10.31 19.52 23.86
C THR A 304 -10.28 18.12 23.22
N LEU A 305 -9.18 17.38 23.36
CA LEU A 305 -9.04 16.03 22.78
C LEU A 305 -9.69 14.98 23.71
N PRO A 306 -10.55 14.09 23.19
CA PRO A 306 -11.23 13.10 24.02
C PRO A 306 -10.28 11.98 24.45
N ASN A 307 -10.53 11.41 25.64
CA ASN A 307 -9.71 10.32 26.20
C ASN A 307 -9.73 9.02 25.38
N SER A 308 -10.71 8.84 24.48
CA SER A 308 -10.78 7.70 23.56
C SER A 308 -9.77 7.77 22.41
N LEU A 309 -9.13 8.93 22.18
CA LEU A 309 -8.29 9.15 21.03
C LEU A 309 -7.00 8.32 21.12
N THR A 310 -6.77 7.48 20.13
CA THR A 310 -5.58 6.62 20.01
C THR A 310 -4.63 7.12 18.93
N THR A 311 -5.15 7.76 17.88
CA THR A 311 -4.36 8.28 16.76
C THR A 311 -4.64 9.76 16.53
N LEU A 312 -3.58 10.56 16.55
CA LEU A 312 -3.60 11.99 16.27
C LEU A 312 -2.56 12.35 15.20
N THR A 313 -3.02 12.98 14.13
CA THR A 313 -2.17 13.49 13.07
C THR A 313 -2.39 14.99 12.89
N PHE A 314 -1.32 15.77 12.99
CA PHE A 314 -1.32 17.19 12.65
C PHE A 314 -0.90 17.41 11.19
N GLY A 315 -1.50 18.40 10.53
CA GLY A 315 -1.17 18.80 9.17
C GLY A 315 0.12 19.63 9.06
N GLY A 316 0.51 19.93 7.81
CA GLY A 316 1.74 20.63 7.43
C GLY A 316 2.12 21.89 8.23
N ASP A 317 1.18 22.81 8.46
CA ASP A 317 1.46 24.13 9.03
C ASP A 317 1.42 24.16 10.56
N TYR A 318 1.06 23.05 11.23
CA TYR A 318 0.95 23.01 12.68
C TYR A 318 2.31 23.23 13.35
N ASN A 319 2.48 24.35 14.06
CA ASN A 319 3.71 24.68 14.76
C ASN A 319 3.45 25.40 16.10
N GLN A 320 2.43 24.93 16.83
CA GLN A 320 2.08 25.46 18.15
C GLN A 320 2.65 24.62 19.28
N VAL A 321 2.91 25.27 20.42
CA VAL A 321 3.35 24.57 21.64
C VAL A 321 2.23 23.66 22.13
N ILE A 322 2.58 22.42 22.50
CA ILE A 322 1.65 21.50 23.14
C ILE A 322 1.74 21.66 24.65
N LEU A 323 0.63 22.06 25.27
CA LEU A 323 0.54 22.24 26.70
C LEU A 323 0.40 20.89 27.41
N ARG A 324 0.86 20.83 28.66
CA ARG A 324 0.67 19.65 29.51
C ARG A 324 -0.82 19.37 29.69
N GLY A 325 -1.24 18.12 29.48
CA GLY A 325 -2.65 17.72 29.55
C GLY A 325 -3.46 17.97 28.27
N THR A 326 -2.85 18.48 27.20
CA THR A 326 -3.49 18.55 25.87
C THR A 326 -3.65 17.17 25.24
N LEU A 327 -2.62 16.32 25.30
CA LEU A 327 -2.65 14.98 24.72
C LEU A 327 -3.35 13.99 25.66
N PRO A 328 -4.30 13.18 25.17
CA PRO A 328 -5.04 12.25 26.00
C PRO A 328 -4.22 11.02 26.40
N ASN A 329 -4.57 10.43 27.55
CA ASN A 329 -3.81 9.34 28.17
C ASN A 329 -3.84 7.99 27.44
N ASN A 330 -4.70 7.81 26.43
CA ASN A 330 -4.78 6.59 25.62
C ASN A 330 -4.17 6.77 24.22
N LEU A 331 -3.53 7.92 23.94
CA LEU A 331 -2.92 8.19 22.65
C LEU A 331 -1.74 7.25 22.41
N THR A 332 -1.82 6.43 21.37
CA THR A 332 -0.76 5.46 20.99
C THR A 332 0.09 5.97 19.84
N THR A 333 -0.49 6.76 18.94
CA THR A 333 0.17 7.25 17.73
C THR A 333 0.02 8.76 17.61
N LEU A 334 1.16 9.44 17.50
CA LEU A 334 1.24 10.88 17.29
C LEU A 334 2.15 11.19 16.09
N THR A 335 1.59 11.89 15.10
CA THR A 335 2.32 12.33 13.91
C THR A 335 2.24 13.85 13.79
N PHE A 336 3.39 14.49 13.69
CA PHE A 336 3.52 15.91 13.40
C PHE A 336 3.71 16.16 11.90
N GLY A 337 3.13 17.26 11.42
CA GLY A 337 3.30 17.72 10.04
C GLY A 337 4.61 18.48 9.79
N TYR A 338 4.75 18.96 8.57
CA TYR A 338 5.99 19.49 7.98
C TYR A 338 6.69 20.56 8.84
N HIS A 339 5.97 21.57 9.32
CA HIS A 339 6.55 22.76 9.97
C HIS A 339 6.66 22.68 11.50
N PHE A 340 6.26 21.57 12.14
CA PHE A 340 6.31 21.47 13.59
C PHE A 340 7.76 21.50 14.09
N ASN A 341 8.13 22.52 14.87
CA ASN A 341 9.48 22.69 15.40
C ASN A 341 9.48 23.33 16.79
N GLN A 342 8.48 22.99 17.63
CA GLN A 342 8.40 23.45 19.01
C GLN A 342 9.09 22.46 19.97
N VAL A 343 9.66 23.00 21.06
CA VAL A 343 10.18 22.17 22.15
C VAL A 343 9.02 21.44 22.80
N ILE A 344 9.19 20.14 23.09
CA ILE A 344 8.21 19.35 23.82
C ILE A 344 8.62 19.28 25.30
N PRO A 345 7.87 19.95 26.21
CA PRO A 345 8.19 19.92 27.64
C PRO A 345 8.03 18.52 28.25
N HIS A 346 8.78 18.24 29.31
CA HIS A 346 8.65 17.01 30.09
C HIS A 346 7.20 16.80 30.57
N GLY A 347 6.70 15.58 30.43
CA GLY A 347 5.36 15.18 30.86
C GLY A 347 4.23 15.60 29.91
N THR A 348 4.57 16.10 28.71
CA THR A 348 3.59 16.44 27.66
C THR A 348 3.13 15.22 26.88
N LEU A 349 4.05 14.30 26.55
CA LEU A 349 3.74 13.06 25.85
C LEU A 349 3.14 12.03 26.83
N PRO A 350 2.02 11.38 26.49
CA PRO A 350 1.38 10.41 27.38
C PRO A 350 2.15 9.08 27.43
N ASN A 351 2.08 8.40 28.57
CA ASN A 351 2.73 7.10 28.81
C ASN A 351 2.12 5.92 28.02
N SER A 352 1.08 6.15 27.23
CA SER A 352 0.50 5.18 26.28
C SER A 352 1.15 5.25 24.90
N LEU A 353 1.93 6.30 24.61
CA LEU A 353 2.43 6.58 23.27
C LEU A 353 3.46 5.54 22.85
N THR A 354 3.19 4.82 21.77
CA THR A 354 4.07 3.78 21.21
C THR A 354 4.76 4.25 19.94
N THR A 355 4.12 5.13 19.16
CA THR A 355 4.64 5.65 17.89
C THR A 355 4.64 7.17 17.88
N LEU A 356 5.82 7.74 17.65
CA LEU A 356 6.03 9.19 17.49
C LEU A 356 6.78 9.47 16.19
N THR A 357 6.16 10.28 15.34
CA THR A 357 6.76 10.73 14.08
C THR A 357 6.82 12.26 14.05
N PHE A 358 8.03 12.79 13.91
CA PHE A 358 8.26 14.20 13.67
C PHE A 358 8.28 14.53 12.18
N GLY A 359 7.78 15.71 11.81
CA GLY A 359 7.80 16.20 10.45
C GLY A 359 9.11 16.90 10.07
N HIS A 360 9.15 17.40 8.84
CA HIS A 360 10.35 17.88 8.13
C HIS A 360 11.21 18.87 8.93
N ASP A 361 10.61 19.88 9.57
CA ASP A 361 11.34 21.00 10.18
C ASP A 361 11.77 20.77 11.63
N TYR A 362 11.34 19.67 12.27
CA TYR A 362 11.63 19.42 13.67
C TYR A 362 13.15 19.28 13.91
N ASN A 363 13.72 20.20 14.68
CA ASN A 363 15.15 20.25 14.99
C ASN A 363 15.41 20.78 16.41
N GLN A 364 14.53 20.46 17.36
CA GLN A 364 14.67 20.83 18.77
C GLN A 364 15.45 19.77 19.56
N VAL A 365 16.14 20.22 20.61
CA VAL A 365 16.84 19.32 21.54
C VAL A 365 15.81 18.45 22.28
N VAL A 366 16.04 17.13 22.29
CA VAL A 366 15.23 16.19 23.07
C VAL A 366 15.86 16.04 24.45
N LEU A 367 15.17 16.53 25.48
CA LEU A 367 15.66 16.49 26.86
C LEU A 367 15.35 15.13 27.52
N LEU A 368 16.12 14.80 28.55
CA LEU A 368 15.90 13.61 29.36
C LEU A 368 14.49 13.62 29.96
N GLY A 369 13.76 12.51 29.81
CA GLY A 369 12.38 12.37 30.28
C GLY A 369 11.31 12.95 29.35
N THR A 370 11.67 13.59 28.22
CA THR A 370 10.66 14.06 27.25
C THR A 370 9.92 12.90 26.58
N LEU A 371 10.63 11.81 26.24
CA LEU A 371 10.06 10.64 25.57
C LEU A 371 9.49 9.64 26.59
N PRO A 372 8.27 9.11 26.40
CA PRO A 372 7.65 8.18 27.34
C PRO A 372 8.26 6.77 27.25
N ASN A 373 8.27 6.06 28.38
CA ASN A 373 8.84 4.70 28.50
C ASN A 373 8.08 3.62 27.73
N SER A 374 6.94 3.95 27.11
CA SER A 374 6.15 3.07 26.24
C SER A 374 6.55 3.14 24.77
N LEU A 375 7.39 4.12 24.39
CA LEU A 375 7.67 4.42 22.99
C LEU A 375 8.48 3.30 22.34
N THR A 376 7.93 2.68 21.31
CA THR A 376 8.57 1.59 20.55
C THR A 376 9.14 2.07 19.22
N THR A 377 8.51 3.07 18.62
CA THR A 377 8.87 3.60 17.29
C THR A 377 9.05 5.11 17.36
N LEU A 378 10.23 5.57 16.96
CA LEU A 378 10.58 6.99 16.87
C LEU A 378 11.17 7.31 15.49
N THR A 379 10.55 8.27 14.82
CA THR A 379 11.04 8.81 13.56
C THR A 379 11.30 10.30 13.71
N PHE A 380 12.56 10.70 13.56
CA PHE A 380 12.94 12.11 13.44
C PHE A 380 12.82 12.56 11.99
N GLY A 381 12.39 13.81 11.78
CA GLY A 381 12.18 14.37 10.44
C GLY A 381 13.44 14.91 9.78
N TYR A 382 13.25 15.41 8.55
CA TYR A 382 14.29 15.78 7.58
C TYR A 382 15.41 16.67 8.14
N ASN A 383 15.07 17.73 8.89
CA ASN A 383 16.00 18.74 9.42
C ASN A 383 16.61 18.39 10.79
N PHE A 384 16.21 17.29 11.42
CA PHE A 384 16.69 16.96 12.76
C PHE A 384 18.20 16.68 12.75
N ASN A 385 18.97 17.49 13.46
CA ASN A 385 20.42 17.37 13.56
C ASN A 385 20.95 17.79 14.95
N GLN A 386 20.19 17.45 16.00
CA GLN A 386 20.59 17.69 17.39
C GLN A 386 21.29 16.47 17.99
N LEU A 387 22.25 16.72 18.89
CA LEU A 387 22.88 15.65 19.66
C LEU A 387 21.83 15.03 20.60
N ILE A 388 21.83 13.70 20.70
CA ILE A 388 20.99 12.96 21.65
C ILE A 388 21.87 12.50 22.81
N PRO A 389 21.67 13.03 24.04
CA PRO A 389 22.43 12.59 25.19
C PRO A 389 22.12 11.14 25.59
N PRO A 390 23.08 10.41 26.20
CA PRO A 390 22.81 9.10 26.81
C PRO A 390 21.63 9.11 27.78
N GLY A 391 20.80 8.06 27.73
CA GLY A 391 19.60 7.92 28.56
C GLY A 391 18.36 8.67 28.08
N THR A 392 18.45 9.49 27.02
CA THR A 392 17.30 10.23 26.47
C THR A 392 16.29 9.32 25.78
N LEU A 393 16.77 8.29 25.06
CA LEU A 393 15.91 7.33 24.37
C LEU A 393 15.39 6.27 25.35
N PRO A 394 14.09 5.94 25.35
CA PRO A 394 13.51 5.00 26.30
C PRO A 394 13.92 3.56 26.01
N ASN A 395 14.02 2.73 27.06
CA ASN A 395 14.41 1.32 26.98
C ASN A 395 13.36 0.40 26.32
N SER A 396 12.22 0.93 25.89
CA SER A 396 11.20 0.24 25.10
C SER A 396 11.42 0.40 23.59
N LEU A 397 12.30 1.32 23.17
CA LEU A 397 12.44 1.70 21.77
C LEU A 397 13.04 0.56 20.94
N THR A 398 12.30 0.10 19.93
CA THR A 398 12.72 -0.99 19.03
C THR A 398 13.11 -0.48 17.66
N THR A 399 12.51 0.62 17.21
CA THR A 399 12.76 1.22 15.89
C THR A 399 13.09 2.70 16.02
N LEU A 400 14.25 3.08 15.48
CA LEU A 400 14.72 4.46 15.42
C LEU A 400 15.13 4.81 13.99
N THR A 401 14.53 5.88 13.47
CA THR A 401 14.86 6.40 12.14
C THR A 401 15.29 7.86 12.25
N PHE A 402 16.47 8.14 11.70
CA PHE A 402 16.95 9.49 11.42
C PHE A 402 16.84 9.78 9.93
N ASP A 403 16.16 10.85 9.58
CA ASP A 403 16.00 11.27 8.18
C ASP A 403 17.21 12.10 7.67
N TYR A 404 17.02 12.91 6.65
CA TYR A 404 18.06 13.39 5.75
C TYR A 404 19.27 14.09 6.40
N TYR A 405 19.10 15.06 7.31
CA TYR A 405 20.19 15.92 7.78
C TYR A 405 20.92 15.46 9.05
N PHE A 406 20.48 14.41 9.72
CA PHE A 406 21.12 13.97 10.96
C PHE A 406 22.58 13.57 10.72
N ASN A 407 23.51 14.28 11.36
CA ASN A 407 24.96 14.06 11.23
C ASN A 407 25.71 14.33 12.54
N GLN A 408 25.09 14.02 13.67
CA GLN A 408 25.72 14.12 14.98
C GLN A 408 26.37 12.80 15.38
N VAL A 409 27.40 12.88 16.23
CA VAL A 409 27.99 11.68 16.84
C VAL A 409 26.94 10.95 17.68
N VAL A 410 27.09 9.62 17.78
CA VAL A 410 26.24 8.78 18.63
C VAL A 410 27.08 8.24 19.78
N PRO A 411 27.09 8.92 20.96
CA PRO A 411 27.86 8.47 22.11
C PRO A 411 27.40 7.10 22.62
N ARG A 412 28.32 6.36 23.25
CA ARG A 412 27.99 5.11 23.94
C ARG A 412 26.89 5.34 24.99
N GLY A 413 25.90 4.45 25.03
CA GLY A 413 24.75 4.55 25.94
C GLY A 413 23.61 5.47 25.44
N THR A 414 23.73 6.05 24.25
CA THR A 414 22.64 6.80 23.60
C THR A 414 21.54 5.88 23.10
N LEU A 415 21.91 4.80 22.41
CA LEU A 415 20.98 3.84 21.84
C LEU A 415 20.60 2.79 22.91
N PRO A 416 19.30 2.54 23.13
CA PRO A 416 18.85 1.58 24.15
C PRO A 416 19.06 0.13 23.67
N ASN A 417 19.28 -0.78 24.62
CA ASN A 417 19.50 -2.20 24.32
C ASN A 417 18.29 -2.91 23.69
N SER A 418 17.09 -2.34 23.77
CA SER A 418 15.88 -2.86 23.11
C SER A 418 15.86 -2.62 21.60
N LEU A 419 16.73 -1.76 21.08
CA LEU A 419 16.69 -1.32 19.69
C LEU A 419 17.05 -2.46 18.74
N THR A 420 16.14 -2.80 17.83
CA THR A 420 16.31 -3.84 16.81
C THR A 420 16.57 -3.26 15.43
N THR A 421 16.01 -2.08 15.15
CA THR A 421 16.09 -1.43 13.84
C THR A 421 16.61 -0.01 13.98
N LEU A 422 17.72 0.27 13.29
CA LEU A 422 18.33 1.60 13.21
C LEU A 422 18.57 1.99 11.76
N THR A 423 18.01 3.13 11.39
CA THR A 423 18.18 3.71 10.05
C THR A 423 18.78 5.10 10.17
N PHE A 424 19.96 5.27 9.57
CA PHE A 424 20.51 6.57 9.22
C PHE A 424 20.23 6.82 7.73
N SER A 425 19.47 7.86 7.41
CA SER A 425 19.25 8.28 6.02
C SER A 425 20.46 9.04 5.47
N THR A 426 20.25 10.07 4.64
CA THR A 426 21.23 10.50 3.64
C THR A 426 22.53 11.10 4.18
N ARG A 427 22.51 12.11 5.08
CA ARG A 427 23.70 12.93 5.41
C ARG A 427 24.59 12.39 6.54
N PHE A 428 24.20 11.31 7.20
CA PHE A 428 24.99 10.76 8.30
C PHE A 428 26.39 10.32 7.81
N CYS A 429 27.42 10.97 8.35
CA CYS A 429 28.83 10.79 8.00
C CYS A 429 29.72 10.91 9.25
N GLN A 430 29.28 10.31 10.35
CA GLN A 430 30.07 10.23 11.58
C GLN A 430 30.56 8.81 11.79
N SER A 431 31.79 8.67 12.32
CA SER A 431 32.33 7.36 12.67
C SER A 431 31.55 6.78 13.86
N ILE A 432 31.25 5.48 13.81
CA ILE A 432 30.60 4.77 14.91
C ILE A 432 31.67 4.02 15.71
N LEU A 433 31.80 4.35 17.00
CA LEU A 433 32.78 3.72 17.88
C LEU A 433 32.35 2.31 18.31
N PRO A 434 33.30 1.39 18.54
CA PRO A 434 33.00 0.09 19.15
C PRO A 434 32.19 0.20 20.45
N GLY A 435 31.10 -0.56 20.54
CA GLY A 435 30.17 -0.53 21.68
C GLY A 435 29.16 0.62 21.68
N ALA A 436 29.10 1.46 20.63
CA ALA A 436 28.04 2.48 20.49
C ALA A 436 26.70 1.89 20.02
N LEU A 437 26.74 0.85 19.18
CA LEU A 437 25.56 0.12 18.74
C LEU A 437 25.08 -0.89 19.80
N PRO A 438 23.76 -1.04 20.02
CA PRO A 438 23.23 -1.94 21.04
C PRO A 438 23.29 -3.41 20.60
N ASN A 439 23.39 -4.30 21.59
CA ASN A 439 23.65 -5.74 21.37
C ASN A 439 22.47 -6.53 20.76
N ASN A 440 21.26 -5.97 20.69
CA ASN A 440 20.09 -6.61 20.10
C ASN A 440 19.74 -6.05 18.70
N LEU A 441 20.57 -5.18 18.14
CA LEU A 441 20.32 -4.59 16.83
C LEU A 441 20.38 -5.67 15.74
N THR A 442 19.29 -5.85 14.99
CA THR A 442 19.18 -6.86 13.92
C THR A 442 19.28 -6.21 12.55
N THR A 443 18.81 -4.97 12.40
CA THR A 443 18.81 -4.24 11.14
C THR A 443 19.50 -2.89 11.29
N LEU A 444 20.52 -2.67 10.47
CA LEU A 444 21.25 -1.42 10.37
C LEU A 444 21.30 -0.93 8.92
N THR A 445 20.85 0.30 8.70
CA THR A 445 20.94 0.97 7.41
C THR A 445 21.74 2.26 7.54
N PHE A 446 22.79 2.39 6.74
CA PHE A 446 23.50 3.64 6.50
C PHE A 446 23.03 4.26 5.19
N GLY A 447 22.86 5.58 5.15
CA GLY A 447 22.49 6.28 3.93
C GLY A 447 23.67 6.81 3.13
N ASN A 448 23.37 7.66 2.17
CA ASN A 448 24.23 7.91 1.00
C ASN A 448 25.57 8.59 1.30
N CYS A 449 25.68 9.38 2.36
CA CYS A 449 26.90 10.11 2.69
C CYS A 449 27.78 9.41 3.74
N PHE A 450 27.52 8.13 4.06
CA PHE A 450 28.38 7.41 5.00
C PHE A 450 29.71 7.00 4.32
N TYR A 451 30.75 7.81 4.51
CA TYR A 451 32.10 7.60 3.94
C TYR A 451 33.11 7.02 4.92
N GLU A 452 32.67 6.71 6.14
CA GLU A 452 33.51 6.34 7.27
C GLU A 452 33.86 4.85 7.28
N GLU A 453 34.95 4.52 7.98
CA GLU A 453 35.38 3.13 8.18
C GLU A 453 34.55 2.45 9.28
N VAL A 454 34.27 1.16 9.10
CA VAL A 454 33.66 0.32 10.13
C VAL A 454 34.74 -0.58 10.71
N LEU A 455 35.10 -0.34 11.98
CA LEU A 455 36.16 -1.09 12.65
C LEU A 455 35.64 -2.40 13.24
N PRO A 456 36.48 -3.43 13.41
CA PRO A 456 36.13 -4.64 14.15
C PRO A 456 35.56 -4.33 15.55
N GLY A 457 34.48 -5.01 15.94
CA GLY A 457 33.77 -4.76 17.19
C GLY A 457 32.77 -3.59 17.16
N THR A 458 32.62 -2.90 16.03
CA THR A 458 31.59 -1.85 15.86
C THR A 458 30.20 -2.45 15.69
N LEU A 459 30.07 -3.47 14.84
CA LEU A 459 28.79 -4.12 14.53
C LEU A 459 28.45 -5.19 15.59
N PRO A 460 27.22 -5.21 16.13
CA PRO A 460 26.84 -6.18 17.15
C PRO A 460 26.61 -7.58 16.56
N ASN A 461 26.86 -8.61 17.36
CA ASN A 461 26.73 -10.03 16.96
C ASN A 461 25.28 -10.49 16.72
N SER A 462 24.29 -9.64 16.96
CA SER A 462 22.88 -9.88 16.64
C SER A 462 22.50 -9.44 15.22
N LEU A 463 23.37 -8.68 14.53
CA LEU A 463 23.03 -8.02 13.28
C LEU A 463 22.79 -9.04 12.16
N THR A 464 21.59 -9.05 11.58
CA THR A 464 21.20 -9.95 10.50
C THR A 464 21.18 -9.24 9.15
N THR A 465 20.87 -7.94 9.14
CA THR A 465 20.73 -7.13 7.94
C THR A 465 21.59 -5.87 8.03
N LEU A 466 22.49 -5.70 7.07
CA LEU A 466 23.33 -4.52 6.94
C LEU A 466 23.20 -3.94 5.53
N THR A 467 22.82 -2.67 5.45
CA THR A 467 22.79 -1.91 4.20
C THR A 467 23.71 -0.71 4.29
N PHE A 468 24.65 -0.62 3.36
CA PHE A 468 25.46 0.58 3.12
C PHE A 468 24.82 1.43 2.03
N GLY A 469 24.82 2.75 2.22
CA GLY A 469 24.33 3.71 1.25
C GLY A 469 25.34 4.01 0.15
N TYR A 470 24.91 4.85 -0.81
CA TYR A 470 25.62 5.10 -2.07
C TYR A 470 27.11 5.43 -1.91
N GLY A 471 27.49 6.24 -0.92
CA GLY A 471 28.84 6.79 -0.78
C GLY A 471 29.89 5.85 -0.18
N PHE A 472 29.49 4.76 0.48
CA PHE A 472 30.43 3.90 1.20
C PHE A 472 31.41 3.20 0.24
N ASN A 473 32.71 3.47 0.39
CA ASN A 473 33.77 2.90 -0.45
C ASN A 473 35.07 2.65 0.35
N LYS A 474 34.94 2.05 1.52
CA LYS A 474 36.06 1.69 2.40
C LYS A 474 36.29 0.19 2.39
N VAL A 475 37.53 -0.21 2.67
CA VAL A 475 37.86 -1.64 2.85
C VAL A 475 37.20 -2.11 4.15
N ILE A 476 36.61 -3.30 4.14
CA ILE A 476 36.07 -3.95 5.33
C ILE A 476 37.11 -4.99 5.79
N PRO A 477 37.77 -4.78 6.94
CA PRO A 477 38.71 -5.76 7.46
C PRO A 477 38.02 -7.09 7.83
N PRO A 478 38.70 -8.25 7.68
CA PRO A 478 38.22 -9.53 8.21
C PRO A 478 37.87 -9.44 9.71
N GLY A 479 36.78 -10.08 10.10
CA GLY A 479 36.25 -10.02 11.47
C GLY A 479 35.39 -8.78 11.79
N THR A 480 35.19 -7.85 10.84
CA THR A 480 34.31 -6.69 11.02
C THR A 480 32.83 -7.07 10.92
N LEU A 481 32.46 -7.92 9.96
CA LEU A 481 31.09 -8.36 9.75
C LEU A 481 30.75 -9.51 10.71
N PRO A 482 29.65 -9.44 11.47
CA PRO A 482 29.30 -10.47 12.44
C PRO A 482 28.78 -11.74 11.75
N ASN A 483 29.04 -12.89 12.36
CA ASN A 483 28.62 -14.19 11.81
C ASN A 483 27.09 -14.39 11.78
N SER A 484 26.31 -13.56 12.48
CA SER A 484 24.84 -13.54 12.40
C SER A 484 24.30 -12.95 11.09
N LEU A 485 25.13 -12.23 10.33
CA LEU A 485 24.70 -11.47 9.17
C LEU A 485 24.24 -12.40 8.04
N THR A 486 22.98 -12.25 7.62
CA THR A 486 22.37 -13.03 6.53
C THR A 486 22.19 -12.19 5.27
N THR A 487 22.01 -10.88 5.41
CA THR A 487 21.81 -9.95 4.29
C THR A 487 22.81 -8.80 4.34
N LEU A 488 23.58 -8.65 3.27
CA LEU A 488 24.52 -7.54 3.08
C LEU A 488 24.26 -6.86 1.74
N LYS A 489 24.03 -5.55 1.80
CA LYS A 489 23.87 -4.71 0.62
C LYS A 489 24.89 -3.57 0.64
N PHE A 490 25.68 -3.48 -0.43
CA PHE A 490 26.55 -2.34 -0.70
C PHE A 490 25.85 -1.29 -1.55
N GLY A 491 26.21 -0.03 -1.34
CA GLY A 491 25.76 1.09 -2.16
C GLY A 491 26.60 1.27 -3.43
N GLY A 492 26.15 2.18 -4.30
CA GLY A 492 26.68 2.40 -5.65
C GLY A 492 28.19 2.55 -5.75
N ASN A 493 28.83 3.33 -4.87
CA ASN A 493 30.26 3.63 -4.94
C ASN A 493 31.20 2.55 -4.41
N TYR A 494 30.68 1.47 -3.82
CA TYR A 494 31.53 0.45 -3.25
C TYR A 494 32.30 -0.29 -4.35
N ASN A 495 33.61 -0.10 -4.41
CA ASN A 495 34.48 -0.71 -5.41
C ASN A 495 35.83 -1.12 -4.82
N LYS A 496 35.80 -1.77 -3.64
CA LYS A 496 36.98 -2.33 -2.98
C LYS A 496 37.01 -3.85 -3.09
N VAL A 497 38.22 -4.41 -3.21
CA VAL A 497 38.42 -5.86 -3.23
C VAL A 497 37.93 -6.44 -1.91
N VAL A 498 37.04 -7.42 -1.98
CA VAL A 498 36.59 -8.19 -0.81
C VAL A 498 37.59 -9.31 -0.58
N GLN A 499 38.34 -9.27 0.52
CA GLN A 499 39.35 -10.29 0.83
C GLN A 499 38.70 -11.58 1.35
N PRO A 500 39.29 -12.76 1.11
CA PRO A 500 38.85 -14.00 1.74
C PRO A 500 38.75 -13.87 3.27
N GLY A 501 37.68 -14.39 3.86
CA GLY A 501 37.39 -14.26 5.29
C GLY A 501 36.74 -12.93 5.71
N THR A 502 36.47 -12.00 4.77
CA THR A 502 35.72 -10.77 5.07
C THR A 502 34.22 -11.03 5.23
N LEU A 503 33.64 -11.84 4.33
CA LEU A 503 32.21 -12.16 4.34
C LEU A 503 31.90 -13.27 5.36
N PRO A 504 30.85 -13.12 6.18
CA PRO A 504 30.53 -14.11 7.21
C PRO A 504 29.91 -15.39 6.63
N ASN A 505 30.13 -16.51 7.30
CA ASN A 505 29.76 -17.85 6.82
C ASN A 505 28.26 -18.13 6.75
N ASN A 506 27.40 -17.29 7.33
CA ASN A 506 25.94 -17.44 7.30
C ASN A 506 25.26 -16.49 6.31
N LEU A 507 26.03 -15.71 5.54
CA LEU A 507 25.49 -14.75 4.58
C LEU A 507 24.72 -15.49 3.47
N THR A 508 23.43 -15.19 3.31
CA THR A 508 22.57 -15.81 2.30
C THR A 508 22.31 -14.88 1.12
N THR A 509 22.30 -13.57 1.36
CA THR A 509 22.03 -12.55 0.35
C THR A 509 23.15 -11.51 0.32
N LEU A 510 23.76 -11.35 -0.85
CA LEU A 510 24.78 -10.35 -1.12
C LEU A 510 24.41 -9.54 -2.35
N THR A 511 24.39 -8.22 -2.18
CA THR A 511 24.15 -7.27 -3.27
C THR A 511 25.30 -6.28 -3.33
N PHE A 512 25.98 -6.23 -4.47
CA PHE A 512 26.94 -5.18 -4.80
C PHE A 512 26.24 -4.01 -5.51
N GLY A 513 26.76 -2.80 -5.28
CA GLY A 513 26.28 -1.59 -5.93
C GLY A 513 26.83 -1.39 -7.34
N ASP A 514 26.36 -0.33 -7.99
CA ASP A 514 26.54 -0.06 -9.41
C ASP A 514 28.00 -0.07 -9.90
N TYR A 515 28.92 0.54 -9.16
CA TYR A 515 30.32 0.69 -9.59
C TYR A 515 31.25 -0.43 -9.13
N PHE A 516 30.72 -1.49 -8.50
CA PHE A 516 31.55 -2.62 -8.07
C PHE A 516 32.08 -3.38 -9.29
N ASN A 517 33.39 -3.33 -9.52
CA ASN A 517 34.03 -4.00 -10.65
C ASN A 517 35.39 -4.61 -10.25
N GLN A 518 35.43 -5.27 -9.08
CA GLN A 518 36.62 -5.96 -8.59
C GLN A 518 36.53 -7.46 -8.85
N VAL A 519 37.69 -8.10 -9.04
CA VAL A 519 37.78 -9.55 -9.13
C VAL A 519 37.32 -10.16 -7.81
N THR A 520 36.58 -11.26 -7.87
CA THR A 520 36.16 -12.05 -6.70
C THR A 520 36.97 -13.35 -6.68
N PRO A 521 38.06 -13.46 -5.90
CA PRO A 521 38.85 -14.68 -5.84
C PRO A 521 38.06 -15.88 -5.29
N PRO A 522 38.40 -17.13 -5.70
CA PRO A 522 37.86 -18.32 -5.06
C PRO A 522 38.05 -18.30 -3.53
N GLY A 523 37.03 -18.73 -2.79
CA GLY A 523 37.02 -18.68 -1.32
C GLY A 523 36.58 -17.34 -0.71
N THR A 524 36.27 -16.33 -1.53
CA THR A 524 35.74 -15.04 -1.05
C THR A 524 34.26 -15.13 -0.66
N LEU A 525 33.45 -15.79 -1.48
CA LEU A 525 32.01 -15.92 -1.27
C LEU A 525 31.71 -17.09 -0.32
N PRO A 526 30.85 -16.92 0.71
CA PRO A 526 30.54 -17.98 1.65
C PRO A 526 29.62 -19.04 1.03
N ASN A 527 29.79 -20.30 1.44
CA ASN A 527 28.99 -21.44 0.94
C ASN A 527 27.50 -21.36 1.29
N SER A 528 27.11 -20.53 2.25
CA SER A 528 25.70 -20.28 2.59
C SER A 528 24.96 -19.43 1.56
N LEU A 529 25.67 -18.75 0.65
CA LEU A 529 25.11 -17.74 -0.24
C LEU A 529 24.11 -18.37 -1.21
N THR A 530 22.87 -17.87 -1.19
CA THR A 530 21.77 -18.30 -2.08
C THR A 530 21.44 -17.25 -3.14
N THR A 531 21.67 -15.98 -2.84
CA THR A 531 21.36 -14.86 -3.74
C THR A 531 22.56 -13.94 -3.87
N LEU A 532 23.02 -13.75 -5.10
CA LEU A 532 24.10 -12.85 -5.45
C LEU A 532 23.66 -11.90 -6.57
N THR A 533 23.84 -10.60 -6.32
CA THR A 533 23.56 -9.56 -7.30
C THR A 533 24.79 -8.69 -7.48
N PHE A 534 25.28 -8.62 -8.72
CA PHE A 534 26.28 -7.66 -9.16
C PHE A 534 25.60 -6.42 -9.73
N GLY A 535 26.17 -5.25 -9.47
CA GLY A 535 25.68 -3.96 -9.97
C GLY A 535 26.03 -3.70 -11.43
N HIS A 536 25.63 -2.52 -11.90
CA HIS A 536 25.67 -2.08 -13.30
C HIS A 536 27.02 -2.34 -14.02
N ASP A 537 28.15 -1.93 -13.43
CA ASP A 537 29.47 -1.90 -14.08
C ASP A 537 30.28 -3.20 -13.93
N TYR A 538 29.76 -4.18 -13.20
CA TYR A 538 30.51 -5.41 -12.94
C TYR A 538 30.79 -6.15 -14.26
N ASN A 539 32.08 -6.28 -14.61
CA ASN A 539 32.49 -6.92 -15.86
C ASN A 539 33.79 -7.73 -15.69
N GLN A 540 33.94 -8.40 -14.54
CA GLN A 540 35.08 -9.29 -14.27
C GLN A 540 34.76 -10.74 -14.57
N VAL A 541 35.79 -11.51 -14.97
CA VAL A 541 35.67 -12.96 -15.19
C VAL A 541 35.36 -13.66 -13.86
N VAL A 542 34.32 -14.50 -13.85
CA VAL A 542 34.00 -15.36 -12.70
C VAL A 542 34.68 -16.70 -12.93
N LEU A 543 35.66 -17.06 -12.09
CA LEU A 543 36.39 -18.31 -12.23
C LEU A 543 35.59 -19.50 -11.66
N PRO A 544 35.76 -20.72 -12.20
CA PRO A 544 35.22 -21.94 -11.59
C PRO A 544 35.60 -22.06 -10.12
N GLY A 545 34.65 -22.47 -9.28
CA GLY A 545 34.83 -22.55 -7.82
C GLY A 545 34.68 -21.22 -7.06
N THR A 546 34.40 -20.10 -7.74
CA THR A 546 34.14 -18.82 -7.08
C THR A 546 32.74 -18.75 -6.45
N LEU A 547 31.73 -19.27 -7.15
CA LEU A 547 30.33 -19.20 -6.72
C LEU A 547 30.00 -20.30 -5.71
N SER A 548 29.15 -19.97 -4.73
CA SER A 548 28.62 -20.94 -3.77
C SER A 548 27.85 -22.06 -4.47
N ASN A 549 28.04 -23.31 -4.01
CA ASN A 549 27.29 -24.46 -4.50
C ASN A 549 25.80 -24.44 -4.09
N ARG A 550 25.38 -23.53 -3.20
CA ARG A 550 23.98 -23.32 -2.79
C ARG A 550 23.30 -22.13 -3.49
N LEU A 551 24.00 -21.46 -4.41
CA LEU A 551 23.48 -20.27 -5.08
C LEU A 551 22.27 -20.61 -5.97
N THR A 552 21.11 -20.06 -5.65
CA THR A 552 19.86 -20.29 -6.39
C THR A 552 19.52 -19.15 -7.34
N THR A 553 19.98 -17.93 -7.05
CA THR A 553 19.74 -16.72 -7.84
C THR A 553 21.04 -15.96 -8.07
N LEU A 554 21.36 -15.73 -9.33
CA LEU A 554 22.49 -14.91 -9.77
C LEU A 554 22.00 -13.82 -10.73
N THR A 555 22.35 -12.59 -10.44
CA THR A 555 22.06 -11.43 -11.28
C THR A 555 23.35 -10.72 -11.64
N PHE A 556 23.62 -10.61 -12.93
CA PHE A 556 24.64 -9.72 -13.47
C PHE A 556 24.00 -8.39 -13.88
N GLY A 557 24.70 -7.29 -13.62
CA GLY A 557 24.30 -5.96 -14.03
C GLY A 557 24.48 -5.71 -15.53
N TYR A 558 24.17 -4.48 -15.94
CA TYR A 558 24.04 -4.09 -17.35
C TYR A 558 25.28 -4.40 -18.20
N CYS A 559 26.47 -4.01 -17.72
CA CYS A 559 27.72 -4.05 -18.48
C CYS A 559 28.43 -5.41 -18.49
N PHE A 560 27.90 -6.42 -17.80
CA PHE A 560 28.54 -7.73 -17.75
C PHE A 560 28.54 -8.40 -19.13
N ASN A 561 29.74 -8.63 -19.69
CA ASN A 561 29.90 -9.24 -21.00
C ASN A 561 31.12 -10.18 -21.07
N GLN A 562 31.40 -10.89 -19.97
CA GLN A 562 32.47 -11.89 -19.91
C GLN A 562 31.98 -13.29 -20.25
N VAL A 563 32.86 -14.11 -20.82
CA VAL A 563 32.57 -15.52 -21.10
C VAL A 563 32.40 -16.27 -19.78
N ILE A 564 31.31 -17.02 -19.66
CA ILE A 564 31.09 -17.94 -18.54
C ILE A 564 31.66 -19.30 -18.92
N LEU A 565 32.70 -19.74 -18.21
CA LEU A 565 33.36 -21.02 -18.47
C LEU A 565 32.54 -22.20 -17.91
N PRO A 566 32.60 -23.40 -18.53
CA PRO A 566 32.02 -24.61 -17.95
C PRO A 566 32.49 -24.85 -16.50
N GLY A 567 31.58 -25.24 -15.62
CA GLY A 567 31.86 -25.43 -14.19
C GLY A 567 31.84 -24.14 -13.34
N THR A 568 31.58 -22.97 -13.95
CA THR A 568 31.43 -21.70 -13.20
C THR A 568 30.09 -21.61 -12.48
N LEU A 569 28.99 -21.98 -13.15
CA LEU A 569 27.65 -21.90 -12.58
C LEU A 569 27.33 -23.15 -11.76
N PRO A 570 26.84 -23.01 -10.52
CA PRO A 570 26.52 -24.15 -9.67
C PRO A 570 25.21 -24.82 -10.12
N ASN A 571 25.11 -26.14 -9.94
CA ASN A 571 23.94 -26.93 -10.33
C ASN A 571 22.64 -26.55 -9.57
N SER A 572 22.77 -25.88 -8.42
CA SER A 572 21.64 -25.38 -7.63
C SER A 572 21.01 -24.11 -8.19
N LEU A 573 21.63 -23.47 -9.20
CA LEU A 573 21.17 -22.21 -9.78
C LEU A 573 19.85 -22.40 -10.54
N THR A 574 18.81 -21.70 -10.06
CA THR A 574 17.45 -21.77 -10.63
C THR A 574 17.11 -20.55 -11.47
N THR A 575 17.71 -19.39 -11.15
CA THR A 575 17.47 -18.12 -11.84
C THR A 575 18.80 -17.46 -12.16
N LEU A 576 19.01 -17.17 -13.43
CA LEU A 576 20.14 -16.38 -13.93
C LEU A 576 19.62 -15.20 -14.71
N THR A 577 20.07 -14.01 -14.33
CA THR A 577 19.69 -12.76 -14.99
C THR A 577 20.92 -12.09 -15.57
N PHE A 578 20.85 -11.75 -16.85
CA PHE A 578 21.88 -10.97 -17.55
C PHE A 578 21.42 -9.52 -17.77
N GLY A 579 22.38 -8.61 -17.81
CA GLY A 579 22.21 -7.23 -18.26
C GLY A 579 22.15 -7.10 -19.78
N GLY A 580 21.89 -5.87 -20.24
CA GLY A 580 21.68 -5.56 -21.66
C GLY A 580 22.91 -5.73 -22.57
N ASP A 581 24.12 -5.62 -22.04
CA ASP A 581 25.35 -5.73 -22.84
C ASP A 581 25.85 -7.17 -23.04
N TYR A 582 25.22 -8.16 -22.41
CA TYR A 582 25.67 -9.54 -22.51
C TYR A 582 25.44 -10.12 -23.91
N LYS A 583 26.55 -10.34 -24.64
CA LYS A 583 26.57 -10.81 -26.04
C LYS A 583 27.40 -12.08 -26.23
N GLN A 584 27.94 -12.67 -25.16
CA GLN A 584 28.78 -13.86 -25.26
C GLN A 584 27.98 -15.12 -25.53
N VAL A 585 28.55 -16.01 -26.35
CA VAL A 585 28.01 -17.36 -26.57
C VAL A 585 28.29 -18.20 -25.34
N ILE A 586 27.26 -18.80 -24.76
CA ILE A 586 27.40 -19.71 -23.61
C ILE A 586 27.85 -21.09 -24.13
N PRO A 587 29.04 -21.59 -23.74
CA PRO A 587 29.51 -22.89 -24.22
C PRO A 587 28.58 -24.03 -23.78
N PRO A 588 28.46 -25.12 -24.57
CA PRO A 588 27.71 -26.32 -24.17
C PRO A 588 28.19 -26.86 -22.82
N GLY A 589 27.25 -27.31 -21.97
CA GLY A 589 27.57 -27.84 -20.64
C GLY A 589 27.80 -26.78 -19.54
N THR A 590 27.66 -25.48 -19.86
CA THR A 590 27.82 -24.39 -18.89
C THR A 590 26.56 -24.12 -18.06
N LEU A 591 25.37 -24.35 -18.64
CA LEU A 591 24.09 -24.07 -17.98
C LEU A 591 23.57 -25.30 -17.20
N PRO A 592 23.09 -25.13 -15.96
CA PRO A 592 22.35 -26.16 -15.24
C PRO A 592 21.05 -26.58 -15.94
N ASN A 593 20.66 -27.86 -15.79
CA ASN A 593 19.54 -28.47 -16.51
C ASN A 593 18.14 -27.87 -16.24
N LYS A 594 17.95 -27.06 -15.18
CA LYS A 594 16.65 -26.48 -14.77
C LYS A 594 16.73 -24.98 -14.47
N ILE A 595 17.37 -24.22 -15.36
CA ILE A 595 17.60 -22.78 -15.15
C ILE A 595 16.59 -21.90 -15.89
N LYS A 596 16.07 -20.87 -15.21
CA LYS A 596 15.30 -19.77 -15.82
C LYS A 596 16.25 -18.63 -16.14
N ILE A 597 16.39 -18.31 -17.43
CA ILE A 597 17.23 -17.20 -17.90
C ILE A 597 16.34 -15.97 -18.13
N LYS A 598 16.75 -14.83 -17.58
CA LYS A 598 16.14 -13.52 -17.81
C LYS A 598 17.16 -12.56 -18.39
N VAL A 599 16.70 -11.62 -19.22
CA VAL A 599 17.51 -10.52 -19.74
C VAL A 599 16.84 -9.23 -19.29
N LEU A 600 17.58 -8.38 -18.58
CA LEU A 600 17.15 -7.03 -18.24
C LEU A 600 17.13 -6.21 -19.54
N LYS A 601 15.98 -5.63 -19.85
CA LYS A 601 15.81 -4.75 -21.02
C LYS A 601 16.29 -3.35 -20.70
#